data_AF-A0AAP0S625-F1
#
_entry.id   AF-A0AAP0S625-F1
#
_cell.length_a   1.000
_cell.length_b   1.000
_cell.length_c   1.000
_cell.angle_alpha   90.00
_cell.angle_beta   90.00
_cell.angle_gamma   90.00
#
_symmetry.space_group_name_H-M   'P 1'
#
loop_
_entity.id
_entity.type
_entity.pdbx_description
1 polymer ?
#
loop_
_entity_poly.entity_id
_entity_poly.type
_entity_poly.pdbx_seq_one_letter_code
_entity_poly.pdbx_strand_id
1 'polypeptide(L)'
;MVKLASARESRMYGPRPARNRAEYINAALYLFATVLLLGGFVAQLSVEPKPGLVLLLIGLALIIVVNLHDLMAHLAGIDYRLRLMEYDAQLALVEFAVPIVQTVGSILFFLGILFLFLGAEKGHGYYKFEQHALNLLIAGAVLWVVGSIHNSCQIYERADAQIQLLQESVLIPFFTGSVLFLVGAILNSRAQIGTDHHGVELLSITWVWLGIFGSIMFFIGGITNVVKVFANATNRRITA
;
A
#
# COMPACT_ATOMS: atom_id res chain seq x y z
N MET A 1 27.47 0.79 21.70
CA MET A 1 26.83 -0.55 21.64
C MET A 1 26.40 -0.78 20.20
N VAL A 2 27.12 -1.64 19.50
CA VAL A 2 27.01 -1.85 18.05
C VAL A 2 25.93 -2.91 17.80
N LYS A 3 24.79 -2.51 17.26
CA LYS A 3 23.78 -3.37 16.63
C LYS A 3 23.42 -2.71 15.30
N LEU A 4 23.18 -3.35 14.15
CA LEU A 4 23.31 -4.74 13.68
C LEU A 4 23.10 -4.66 12.14
N ALA A 5 24.15 -4.56 11.32
CA ALA A 5 23.96 -4.91 9.90
C ALA A 5 23.77 -6.39 9.67
N SER A 6 24.09 -7.21 10.68
CA SER A 6 23.96 -8.65 10.52
C SER A 6 22.51 -9.08 10.42
N ALA A 7 21.52 -8.24 10.77
CA ALA A 7 20.14 -8.68 10.78
C ALA A 7 19.57 -8.85 9.35
N ARG A 8 19.81 -7.96 8.38
CA ARG A 8 19.32 -8.21 6.99
C ARG A 8 20.19 -9.19 6.19
N GLU A 9 21.46 -9.35 6.56
CA GLU A 9 22.38 -10.29 5.91
C GLU A 9 22.30 -11.73 6.46
N SER A 10 21.89 -11.93 7.72
CA SER A 10 21.78 -13.27 8.35
C SER A 10 20.37 -13.88 8.37
N ARG A 11 19.31 -13.15 8.02
CA ARG A 11 17.93 -13.63 8.23
C ARG A 11 17.49 -14.71 7.22
N MET A 12 17.07 -15.84 7.80
CA MET A 12 16.72 -17.13 7.18
C MET A 12 15.47 -17.06 6.30
N TYR A 13 15.61 -16.54 5.09
CA TYR A 13 14.54 -16.60 4.10
C TYR A 13 14.73 -17.79 3.16
N GLY A 14 14.72 -19.00 3.71
CA GLY A 14 14.99 -20.23 2.94
C GLY A 14 16.29 -20.14 2.10
N PRO A 15 16.45 -20.99 1.08
CA PRO A 15 17.59 -20.90 0.17
C PRO A 15 17.60 -19.54 -0.55
N ARG A 16 18.77 -18.88 -0.62
CA ARG A 16 18.99 -17.59 -1.33
C ARG A 16 18.24 -17.44 -2.68
N PRO A 17 18.17 -18.46 -3.57
CA PRO A 17 17.42 -18.33 -4.82
C PRO A 17 15.89 -18.26 -4.66
N ALA A 18 15.32 -18.90 -3.63
CA ALA A 18 13.89 -18.84 -3.35
C ALA A 18 13.49 -17.45 -2.81
N ARG A 19 14.31 -16.87 -1.92
CA ARG A 19 14.14 -15.49 -1.41
C ARG A 19 14.07 -14.47 -2.55
N ASN A 20 15.06 -14.47 -3.43
CA ASN A 20 15.13 -13.49 -4.51
C ASN A 20 13.91 -13.60 -5.43
N ARG A 21 13.43 -14.82 -5.74
CA ARG A 21 12.22 -15.02 -6.54
C ARG A 21 10.98 -14.45 -5.87
N ALA A 22 10.80 -14.67 -4.57
CA ALA A 22 9.68 -14.12 -3.83
C ALA A 22 9.72 -12.57 -3.79
N GLU A 23 10.89 -11.98 -3.56
CA GLU A 23 11.08 -10.51 -3.60
C GLU A 23 10.69 -9.93 -4.98
N TYR A 24 11.06 -10.59 -6.08
CA TYR A 24 10.67 -10.16 -7.44
C TYR A 24 9.18 -10.31 -7.71
N ILE A 25 8.59 -11.46 -7.37
CA ILE A 25 7.16 -11.72 -7.58
C ILE A 25 6.34 -10.70 -6.80
N ASN A 26 6.72 -10.43 -5.55
CA ASN A 26 6.01 -9.47 -4.71
C ASN A 26 6.07 -8.04 -5.27
N ALA A 27 7.25 -7.60 -5.72
CA ALA A 27 7.41 -6.29 -6.36
C ALA A 27 6.63 -6.18 -7.69
N ALA A 28 6.65 -7.22 -8.51
CA ALA A 28 5.91 -7.26 -9.77
C ALA A 28 4.39 -7.28 -9.53
N LEU A 29 3.92 -8.05 -8.55
CA LEU A 29 2.51 -8.12 -8.18
C LEU A 29 1.99 -6.77 -7.67
N TYR A 30 2.80 -6.08 -6.87
CA TYR A 30 2.48 -4.73 -6.42
C TYR A 30 2.40 -3.75 -7.59
N LEU A 31 3.39 -3.74 -8.48
CA LEU A 31 3.37 -2.89 -9.67
C LEU A 31 2.12 -3.15 -10.52
N PHE A 32 1.79 -4.42 -10.77
CA PHE A 32 0.57 -4.79 -11.48
C PHE A 32 -0.69 -4.28 -10.78
N ALA A 33 -0.76 -4.40 -9.45
CA ALA A 33 -1.88 -3.88 -8.67
C ALA A 33 -2.04 -2.35 -8.82
N THR A 34 -0.94 -1.60 -8.90
CA THR A 34 -1.00 -0.14 -9.12
C THR A 34 -1.51 0.23 -10.51
N VAL A 35 -1.24 -0.60 -11.53
CA VAL A 35 -1.82 -0.45 -12.87
C VAL A 35 -3.33 -0.68 -12.84
N LEU A 36 -3.80 -1.69 -12.09
CA LEU A 36 -5.22 -1.93 -11.88
C LEU A 36 -5.91 -0.79 -11.14
N LEU A 37 -5.26 -0.22 -10.11
CA LEU A 37 -5.77 0.98 -9.43
C LEU A 37 -5.92 2.15 -10.40
N LEU A 38 -4.88 2.46 -11.17
CA LEU A 38 -4.91 3.52 -12.16
C LEU A 38 -6.03 3.31 -13.20
N GLY A 39 -6.11 2.11 -13.76
CA GLY A 39 -7.17 1.74 -14.70
C GLY A 39 -8.57 1.82 -14.08
N GLY A 40 -8.72 1.40 -12.83
CA GLY A 40 -9.99 1.46 -12.10
C GLY A 40 -10.47 2.89 -11.84
N PHE A 41 -9.55 3.81 -11.52
CA PHE A 41 -9.86 5.23 -11.37
C PHE A 41 -10.16 5.91 -12.72
N VAL A 42 -9.37 5.63 -13.76
CA VAL A 42 -9.64 6.15 -15.11
C VAL A 42 -11.01 5.67 -15.62
N ALA A 43 -11.38 4.42 -15.34
CA ALA A 43 -12.68 3.87 -15.70
C ALA A 43 -13.86 4.55 -14.97
N GLN A 44 -13.65 5.24 -13.85
CA GLN A 44 -14.70 6.05 -13.20
C GLN A 44 -15.13 7.25 -14.05
N LEU A 45 -14.31 7.67 -15.03
CA LEU A 45 -14.65 8.75 -15.97
C LEU A 45 -15.46 8.23 -17.17
N SER A 46 -15.70 6.92 -17.27
CA SER A 46 -16.47 6.33 -18.36
C SER A 46 -17.98 6.41 -18.12
N VAL A 47 -18.76 6.15 -19.17
CA VAL A 47 -20.23 6.12 -19.11
C VAL A 47 -20.73 5.02 -18.16
N GLU A 48 -20.00 3.92 -18.04
CA GLU A 48 -20.30 2.81 -17.14
C GLU A 48 -19.19 2.70 -16.09
N PRO A 49 -19.32 3.36 -14.94
CA PRO A 49 -18.26 3.42 -13.92
C PRO A 49 -18.11 2.15 -13.07
N LYS A 50 -19.10 1.24 -13.10
CA LYS A 50 -19.11 0.00 -12.29
C LYS A 50 -17.92 -0.94 -12.52
N PRO A 51 -17.48 -1.25 -13.76
CA PRO A 51 -16.31 -2.07 -14.00
C PRO A 51 -15.04 -1.46 -13.40
N GLY A 52 -14.96 -0.13 -13.30
CA GLY A 52 -13.86 0.55 -12.63
C GLY A 52 -13.77 0.19 -11.16
N LEU A 53 -14.89 0.07 -10.44
CA LEU A 53 -14.89 -0.35 -9.03
C LEU A 53 -14.38 -1.79 -8.88
N VAL A 54 -14.72 -2.67 -9.83
CA VAL A 54 -14.22 -4.06 -9.84
C VAL A 54 -12.70 -4.07 -10.02
N LEU A 55 -12.15 -3.26 -10.93
CA LEU A 55 -10.70 -3.13 -11.10
C LEU A 55 -10.02 -2.61 -9.82
N LEU A 56 -10.62 -1.62 -9.15
CA LEU A 56 -10.12 -1.13 -7.87
C LEU A 56 -10.11 -2.23 -6.80
N LEU A 57 -11.18 -3.02 -6.69
CA LEU A 57 -11.26 -4.14 -5.75
C LEU A 57 -10.19 -5.21 -6.02
N ILE A 58 -9.97 -5.59 -7.28
CA ILE A 58 -8.93 -6.55 -7.65
C ILE A 58 -7.55 -5.98 -7.29
N GLY A 59 -7.26 -4.73 -7.67
CA GLY A 59 -6.00 -4.07 -7.34
C GLY A 59 -5.74 -4.02 -5.83
N LEU A 60 -6.73 -3.62 -5.04
CA LEU A 60 -6.64 -3.57 -3.58
C LEU A 60 -6.45 -4.96 -2.96
N ALA A 61 -7.14 -5.99 -3.47
CA ALA A 61 -6.96 -7.36 -3.01
C ALA A 61 -5.52 -7.84 -3.23
N LEU A 62 -4.92 -7.51 -4.38
CA LEU A 62 -3.51 -7.81 -4.64
C LEU A 62 -2.57 -7.06 -3.69
N ILE A 63 -2.84 -5.79 -3.41
CA ILE A 63 -2.05 -5.01 -2.43
C ILE A 63 -2.13 -5.64 -1.03
N ILE A 64 -3.32 -6.11 -0.61
CA ILE A 64 -3.47 -6.82 0.67
C ILE A 64 -2.60 -8.08 0.69
N VAL A 65 -2.62 -8.87 -0.39
CA VAL A 65 -1.78 -10.08 -0.50
C VAL A 65 -0.29 -9.75 -0.43
N VAL A 66 0.15 -8.69 -1.11
CA VAL A 66 1.54 -8.22 -1.08
C VAL A 66 1.96 -7.80 0.34
N ASN A 67 1.15 -6.97 1.00
CA ASN A 67 1.45 -6.49 2.34
C ASN A 67 1.44 -7.63 3.38
N LEU A 68 0.52 -8.59 3.23
CA LEU A 68 0.47 -9.78 4.07
C LEU A 68 1.68 -10.69 3.83
N HIS A 69 2.10 -10.87 2.58
CA HIS A 69 3.33 -11.58 2.25
C HIS A 69 4.53 -10.93 2.93
N ASP A 70 4.65 -9.60 2.87
CA ASP A 70 5.73 -8.86 3.54
C ASP A 70 5.64 -8.96 5.07
N LEU A 71 4.45 -8.95 5.66
CA LEU A 71 4.30 -9.19 7.10
C LEU A 71 4.82 -10.58 7.48
N MET A 72 4.41 -11.62 6.74
CA MET A 72 4.86 -12.99 6.95
C MET A 72 6.37 -13.12 6.71
N ALA A 73 6.92 -12.32 5.78
CA ALA A 73 8.34 -12.19 5.55
C ALA A 73 9.10 -11.75 6.78
N HIS A 74 8.62 -10.67 7.40
CA HIS A 74 9.24 -10.10 8.58
C HIS A 74 9.13 -11.06 9.78
N LEU A 75 7.98 -11.75 9.94
CA LEU A 75 7.78 -12.76 10.99
C LEU A 75 8.71 -13.97 10.82
N ALA A 76 8.78 -14.53 9.62
CA ALA A 76 9.69 -15.64 9.32
C ALA A 76 11.16 -15.22 9.51
N GLY A 77 11.48 -13.97 9.16
CA GLY A 77 12.82 -13.41 9.36
C GLY A 77 13.28 -13.34 10.82
N ILE A 78 12.36 -13.38 11.79
CA ILE A 78 12.70 -13.40 13.23
C ILE A 78 12.33 -14.73 13.90
N ASP A 79 12.11 -15.80 13.12
CA ASP A 79 11.65 -17.11 13.60
C ASP A 79 10.41 -17.00 14.52
N TYR A 80 9.51 -16.05 14.23
CA TYR A 80 8.33 -15.73 15.05
C TYR A 80 8.63 -15.37 16.52
N ARG A 81 9.88 -15.00 16.85
CA ARG A 81 10.29 -14.62 18.20
C ARG A 81 9.91 -13.17 18.51
N LEU A 82 8.61 -12.94 18.77
CA LEU A 82 8.04 -11.61 18.97
C LEU A 82 8.70 -10.79 20.10
N ARG A 83 9.25 -11.45 21.13
CA ARG A 83 9.99 -10.77 22.22
C ARG A 83 11.19 -9.94 21.75
N LEU A 84 11.74 -10.23 20.57
CA LEU A 84 12.82 -9.42 19.99
C LEU A 84 12.41 -7.96 19.76
N MET A 85 11.11 -7.71 19.52
CA MET A 85 10.57 -6.36 19.31
C MET A 85 10.67 -5.48 20.56
N GLU A 86 10.73 -6.06 21.76
CA GLU A 86 10.88 -5.30 23.01
C GLU A 86 12.26 -4.65 23.14
N TYR A 87 13.25 -5.18 22.42
CA TYR A 87 14.65 -4.75 22.54
C TYR A 87 15.12 -3.86 21.37
N ASP A 88 14.26 -3.65 20.37
CA ASP A 88 14.59 -2.90 19.16
C ASP A 88 13.34 -2.18 18.65
N ALA A 89 13.27 -0.88 18.93
CA ALA A 89 12.15 -0.02 18.52
C ALA A 89 12.05 0.10 16.99
N GLN A 90 13.17 0.02 16.27
CA GLN A 90 13.16 0.06 14.79
C GLN A 90 12.56 -1.23 14.25
N LEU A 91 12.90 -2.40 14.81
CA LEU A 91 12.27 -3.67 14.46
C LEU A 91 10.75 -3.63 14.71
N ALA A 92 10.33 -3.12 15.87
CA ALA A 92 8.92 -3.08 16.25
C ALA A 92 8.10 -2.08 15.43
N LEU A 93 8.52 -0.82 15.40
CA LEU A 93 7.72 0.29 14.84
C LEU A 93 7.87 0.44 13.33
N VAL A 94 8.99 -0.01 12.76
CA VAL A 94 9.27 0.15 11.33
C VAL A 94 9.14 -1.17 10.60
N GLU A 95 9.90 -2.19 10.97
CA GLU A 95 9.87 -3.44 10.19
C GLU A 95 8.57 -4.24 10.37
N PHE A 96 7.94 -4.16 11.54
CA PHE A 96 6.72 -4.92 11.82
C PHE A 96 5.44 -4.07 11.75
N ALA A 97 5.42 -2.89 12.35
CA ALA A 97 4.20 -2.08 12.34
C ALA A 97 3.86 -1.53 10.95
N VAL A 98 4.84 -1.24 10.08
CA VAL A 98 4.57 -0.77 8.70
C VAL A 98 3.72 -1.76 7.91
N PRO A 99 4.12 -3.03 7.69
CA PRO A 99 3.30 -3.96 6.91
C PRO A 99 1.94 -4.24 7.57
N ILE A 100 1.83 -4.21 8.90
CA ILE A 100 0.53 -4.32 9.59
C ILE A 100 -0.37 -3.15 9.25
N VAL A 101 0.10 -1.93 9.48
CA VAL A 101 -0.67 -0.71 9.28
C VAL A 101 -1.07 -0.58 7.81
N GLN A 102 -0.17 -0.90 6.88
CA GLN A 102 -0.47 -0.93 5.44
C GLN A 102 -1.50 -2.01 5.09
N THR A 103 -1.41 -3.22 5.65
CA THR A 103 -2.39 -4.30 5.42
C THR A 103 -3.78 -3.89 5.92
N VAL A 104 -3.88 -3.40 7.16
CA VAL A 104 -5.16 -2.96 7.74
C VAL A 104 -5.72 -1.79 6.95
N GLY A 105 -4.88 -0.81 6.57
CA GLY A 105 -5.28 0.30 5.71
C GLY A 105 -5.88 -0.16 4.39
N SER A 106 -5.22 -1.11 3.71
CA SER A 106 -5.71 -1.67 2.45
C SER A 106 -7.01 -2.46 2.62
N ILE A 107 -7.19 -3.19 3.73
CA ILE A 107 -8.45 -3.88 4.03
C ILE A 107 -9.58 -2.87 4.24
N LEU A 108 -9.37 -1.83 5.05
CA LEU A 108 -10.39 -0.81 5.27
C LEU A 108 -10.75 -0.09 3.97
N PHE A 109 -9.76 0.29 3.16
CA PHE A 109 -10.00 0.94 1.88
C PHE A 109 -10.74 0.02 0.90
N PHE A 110 -10.36 -1.27 0.84
CA PHE A 110 -11.08 -2.30 0.07
C PHE A 110 -12.53 -2.42 0.50
N LEU A 111 -12.81 -2.49 1.81
CA LEU A 111 -14.18 -2.55 2.32
C LEU A 111 -14.97 -1.29 1.98
N GLY A 112 -14.34 -0.11 1.99
CA GLY A 112 -14.95 1.14 1.54
C GLY A 112 -15.40 1.07 0.08
N ILE A 113 -14.50 0.64 -0.83
CA ILE A 113 -14.83 0.46 -2.25
C ILE A 113 -15.89 -0.65 -2.45
N LEU A 114 -15.82 -1.73 -1.65
CA LEU A 114 -16.78 -2.83 -1.72
C LEU A 114 -18.19 -2.36 -1.35
N PHE A 115 -18.32 -1.52 -0.33
CA PHE A 115 -19.61 -0.96 0.07
C PHE A 115 -20.17 -0.03 -1.01
N LEU A 116 -19.33 0.77 -1.66
CA LEU A 116 -19.75 1.58 -2.83
C LEU A 116 -20.22 0.69 -3.98
N PHE A 117 -19.50 -0.39 -4.28
CA PHE A 117 -19.87 -1.34 -5.32
C PHE A 117 -21.22 -2.03 -5.01
N LEU A 118 -21.41 -2.49 -3.77
CA LEU A 118 -22.67 -3.10 -3.34
C LEU A 118 -23.83 -2.11 -3.38
N GLY A 119 -23.60 -0.83 -3.04
CA GLY A 119 -24.59 0.24 -3.19
C GLY A 119 -24.96 0.49 -4.65
N ALA A 120 -23.98 0.51 -5.55
CA ALA A 120 -24.17 0.66 -6.99
C ALA A 120 -24.93 -0.51 -7.64
N GLU A 121 -24.85 -1.72 -7.07
CA GLU A 121 -25.58 -2.91 -7.55
C GLU A 121 -27.00 -3.01 -6.97
N LYS A 122 -27.20 -2.73 -5.68
CA LYS A 122 -28.48 -2.98 -5.01
C LYS A 122 -29.47 -1.80 -5.04
N GLY A 123 -29.06 -0.61 -5.45
CA GLY A 123 -29.92 0.58 -5.49
C GLY A 123 -30.31 1.13 -4.11
N HIS A 124 -31.17 2.16 -4.11
CA HIS A 124 -31.42 3.25 -3.13
C HIS A 124 -31.89 2.87 -1.69
N GLY A 125 -31.47 1.74 -1.13
CA GLY A 125 -32.01 1.21 0.13
C GLY A 125 -31.13 1.32 1.39
N TYR A 126 -29.85 1.70 1.27
CA TYR A 126 -28.88 1.46 2.36
C TYR A 126 -27.97 2.65 2.71
N TYR A 127 -28.55 3.80 3.05
CA TYR A 127 -27.84 4.98 3.58
C TYR A 127 -26.79 4.66 4.67
N LYS A 128 -27.03 3.63 5.50
CA LYS A 128 -26.07 3.22 6.55
C LYS A 128 -24.73 2.70 6.02
N PHE A 129 -24.71 2.04 4.85
CA PHE A 129 -23.47 1.53 4.27
C PHE A 129 -22.66 2.63 3.57
N GLU A 130 -23.32 3.67 3.05
CA GLU A 130 -22.67 4.77 2.32
C GLU A 130 -21.80 5.62 3.25
N GLN A 131 -22.33 6.02 4.41
CA GLN A 131 -21.54 6.72 5.43
C GLN A 131 -20.37 5.86 5.92
N HIS A 132 -20.60 4.55 6.10
CA HIS A 132 -19.55 3.64 6.52
C HIS A 132 -18.48 3.49 5.43
N ALA A 133 -18.87 3.47 4.15
CA ALA A 133 -17.95 3.43 3.02
C ALA A 133 -17.02 4.65 3.03
N LEU A 134 -17.57 5.86 3.17
CA LEU A 134 -16.79 7.10 3.24
C LEU A 134 -15.81 7.10 4.42
N ASN A 135 -16.28 6.69 5.60
CA ASN A 135 -15.44 6.59 6.80
C ASN A 135 -14.31 5.56 6.61
N LEU A 136 -14.59 4.42 5.97
CA LEU A 136 -13.61 3.39 5.69
C LEU A 136 -12.55 3.84 4.68
N LEU A 137 -12.95 4.60 3.64
CA LEU A 137 -12.00 5.19 2.68
C LEU A 137 -11.04 6.16 3.37
N ILE A 138 -11.55 7.02 4.26
CA ILE A 138 -10.72 7.93 5.05
C ILE A 138 -9.81 7.13 5.99
N ALA A 139 -10.35 6.20 6.77
CA ALA A 139 -9.59 5.42 7.74
C ALA A 139 -8.47 4.59 7.06
N GLY A 140 -8.78 3.96 5.93
CA GLY A 140 -7.80 3.23 5.12
C GLY A 140 -6.67 4.12 4.63
N ALA A 141 -7.00 5.29 4.08
CA ALA A 141 -5.99 6.24 3.59
C ALA A 141 -5.16 6.87 4.73
N VAL A 142 -5.75 7.12 5.90
CA VAL A 142 -5.00 7.56 7.11
C VAL A 142 -3.96 6.51 7.49
N LEU A 143 -4.34 5.23 7.52
CA LEU A 143 -3.40 4.16 7.85
C LEU A 143 -2.29 4.06 6.80
N TRP A 144 -2.58 4.22 5.50
CA TRP A 144 -1.53 4.29 4.48
C TRP A 144 -0.54 5.44 4.73
N VAL A 145 -1.02 6.64 5.07
CA VAL A 145 -0.16 7.78 5.42
C VAL A 145 0.70 7.47 6.65
N VAL A 146 0.10 6.92 7.72
CA VAL A 146 0.84 6.53 8.93
C VAL A 146 1.90 5.47 8.61
N GLY A 147 1.54 4.46 7.81
CA GLY A 147 2.47 3.44 7.36
C GLY A 147 3.62 4.01 6.54
N SER A 148 3.36 5.00 5.68
CA SER A 148 4.41 5.71 4.94
C SER A 148 5.30 6.56 5.86
N ILE A 149 4.74 7.22 6.88
CA ILE A 149 5.53 7.95 7.89
C ILE A 149 6.44 6.98 8.65
N HIS A 150 5.91 5.85 9.12
CA HIS A 150 6.72 4.83 9.79
C HIS A 150 7.84 4.32 8.88
N ASN A 151 7.55 4.08 7.59
CA ASN A 151 8.55 3.66 6.60
C ASN A 151 9.64 4.72 6.37
N SER A 152 9.31 6.01 6.51
CA SER A 152 10.31 7.10 6.43
C SER A 152 11.32 7.08 7.58
N CYS A 153 10.95 6.50 8.71
CA CYS A 153 11.84 6.33 9.85
C CYS A 153 12.79 5.12 9.68
N GLN A 154 12.73 4.42 8.55
CA GLN A 154 13.59 3.27 8.29
C GLN A 154 15.01 3.71 7.93
N ILE A 155 15.93 3.59 8.88
CA ILE A 155 17.35 3.88 8.66
C ILE A 155 18.12 2.59 8.39
N TYR A 156 18.83 2.54 7.27
CA TYR A 156 19.72 1.43 6.94
C TYR A 156 21.17 1.75 7.32
N GLU A 157 21.50 1.57 8.60
CA GLU A 157 22.78 2.01 9.20
C GLU A 157 24.06 1.46 8.53
N ARG A 158 23.99 0.35 7.79
CA ARG A 158 25.13 -0.18 7.02
C ARG A 158 24.84 -0.37 5.52
N ALA A 159 23.80 0.28 5.01
CA ALA A 159 23.58 0.29 3.56
C ALA A 159 24.32 1.45 2.92
N ASP A 160 24.84 1.18 1.72
CA ASP A 160 25.45 2.19 0.86
C ASP A 160 24.47 3.36 0.61
N ALA A 161 25.01 4.57 0.41
CA ALA A 161 24.23 5.77 0.13
C ALA A 161 23.29 5.56 -1.07
N GLN A 162 23.71 4.75 -2.06
CA GLN A 162 22.89 4.39 -3.20
C GLN A 162 21.63 3.61 -2.82
N ILE A 163 21.71 2.70 -1.84
CA ILE A 163 20.56 1.91 -1.37
C ILE A 163 19.60 2.79 -0.55
N GLN A 164 20.15 3.74 0.22
CA GLN A 164 19.32 4.72 0.95
C GLN A 164 18.57 5.63 -0.03
N LEU A 165 19.24 6.13 -1.07
CA LEU A 165 18.61 6.92 -2.12
C LEU A 165 17.52 6.13 -2.88
N LEU A 166 17.79 4.86 -3.19
CA LEU A 166 16.79 3.98 -3.80
C LEU A 166 15.57 3.78 -2.89
N GLN A 167 15.76 3.68 -1.57
CA GLN A 167 14.62 3.60 -0.64
C GLN A 167 13.79 4.89 -0.64
N GLU A 168 14.43 6.06 -0.60
CA GLU A 168 13.72 7.35 -0.66
C GLU A 168 12.95 7.53 -1.97
N SER A 169 13.52 7.04 -3.09
CA SER A 169 12.86 7.05 -4.41
C SER A 169 11.58 6.20 -4.47
N VAL A 170 11.43 5.25 -3.54
CA VAL A 170 10.23 4.43 -3.36
C VAL A 170 9.27 5.08 -2.35
N LEU A 171 9.82 5.61 -1.26
CA LEU A 171 9.07 6.22 -0.17
C LEU A 171 8.30 7.45 -0.62
N ILE A 172 8.95 8.40 -1.30
CA ILE A 172 8.36 9.70 -1.63
C ILE A 172 7.09 9.53 -2.50
N PRO A 173 7.09 8.73 -3.58
CA PRO A 173 5.86 8.48 -4.34
C PRO A 173 4.79 7.78 -3.50
N PHE A 174 5.12 6.79 -2.67
CA PHE A 174 4.11 6.14 -1.82
C PHE A 174 3.51 7.05 -0.76
N PHE A 175 4.31 7.90 -0.14
CA PHE A 175 3.80 8.90 0.78
C PHE A 175 2.87 9.88 0.06
N THR A 176 3.32 10.42 -1.07
CA THR A 176 2.55 11.38 -1.88
C THR A 176 1.22 10.78 -2.34
N GLY A 177 1.24 9.54 -2.86
CA GLY A 177 0.03 8.83 -3.26
C GLY A 177 -0.95 8.67 -2.09
N SER A 178 -0.47 8.21 -0.94
CA SER A 178 -1.30 8.02 0.26
C SER A 178 -1.97 9.31 0.73
N VAL A 179 -1.24 10.43 0.68
CA VAL A 179 -1.77 11.76 1.00
C VAL A 179 -2.85 12.19 -0.01
N LEU A 180 -2.64 11.97 -1.31
CA LEU A 180 -3.64 12.29 -2.35
C LEU A 180 -4.92 11.48 -2.16
N PHE A 181 -4.80 10.19 -1.83
CA PHE A 181 -5.94 9.33 -1.49
C PHE A 181 -6.68 9.84 -0.24
N LEU A 182 -5.95 10.26 0.80
CA LEU A 182 -6.54 10.80 2.03
C LEU A 182 -7.27 12.11 1.78
N VAL A 183 -6.63 13.07 1.11
CA VAL A 183 -7.23 14.36 0.75
C VAL A 183 -8.46 14.13 -0.11
N GLY A 184 -8.36 13.24 -1.10
CA GLY A 184 -9.48 12.82 -1.93
C GLY A 184 -10.63 12.33 -1.07
N ALA A 185 -10.40 11.37 -0.19
CA ALA A 185 -11.45 10.78 0.65
C ALA A 185 -12.13 11.82 1.55
N ILE A 186 -11.37 12.75 2.13
CA ILE A 186 -11.89 13.85 2.96
C ILE A 186 -12.76 14.80 2.13
N LEU A 187 -12.25 15.26 0.98
CA LEU A 187 -12.99 16.16 0.10
C LEU A 187 -14.26 15.49 -0.43
N ASN A 188 -14.18 14.21 -0.76
CA ASN A 188 -15.33 13.42 -1.17
C ASN A 188 -16.39 13.36 -0.07
N SER A 189 -15.99 13.00 1.15
CA SER A 189 -16.91 12.93 2.28
C SER A 189 -17.57 14.28 2.58
N ARG A 190 -16.86 15.39 2.40
CA ARG A 190 -17.42 16.74 2.58
C ARG A 190 -18.41 17.12 1.47
N ALA A 191 -18.12 16.76 0.23
CA ALA A 191 -19.02 17.03 -0.90
C ALA A 191 -20.37 16.30 -0.76
N GLN A 192 -20.39 15.16 -0.07
CA GLN A 192 -21.60 14.38 0.18
C GLN A 192 -22.43 14.87 1.39
N ILE A 193 -21.96 15.88 2.14
CA ILE A 193 -22.73 16.43 3.26
C ILE A 193 -23.91 17.25 2.70
N GLY A 194 -25.13 16.77 2.93
CA GLY A 194 -26.36 17.47 2.57
C GLY A 194 -26.86 17.24 1.14
N THR A 195 -26.34 16.23 0.45
CA THR A 195 -26.80 15.82 -0.88
C THR A 195 -27.25 14.35 -0.86
N ASP A 196 -28.38 14.04 -1.51
CA ASP A 196 -28.89 12.67 -1.66
C ASP A 196 -28.25 12.00 -2.88
N HIS A 197 -26.95 11.68 -2.80
CA HIS A 197 -26.26 10.89 -3.83
C HIS A 197 -26.11 9.43 -3.38
N HIS A 198 -26.23 8.51 -4.33
CA HIS A 198 -26.18 7.07 -4.04
C HIS A 198 -25.16 6.30 -4.87
N GLY A 199 -24.55 5.27 -4.27
CA GLY A 199 -23.67 4.34 -4.97
C GLY A 199 -22.47 5.03 -5.64
N VAL A 200 -22.40 5.01 -6.97
CA VAL A 200 -21.30 5.66 -7.72
C VAL A 200 -21.40 7.19 -7.67
N GLU A 201 -22.59 7.74 -7.50
CA GLU A 201 -22.77 9.20 -7.38
C GLU A 201 -22.14 9.76 -6.10
N LEU A 202 -21.80 8.89 -5.13
CA LEU A 202 -20.99 9.25 -3.98
C LEU A 202 -19.55 9.61 -4.34
N LEU A 203 -19.09 9.30 -5.55
CA LEU A 203 -17.74 9.59 -6.02
C LEU A 203 -17.72 10.92 -6.77
N SER A 204 -17.25 11.96 -6.07
CA SER A 204 -17.00 13.26 -6.69
C SER A 204 -15.92 13.18 -7.76
N ILE A 205 -16.04 14.01 -8.80
CA ILE A 205 -15.04 14.11 -9.86
C ILE A 205 -13.64 14.46 -9.30
N THR A 206 -13.60 15.28 -8.25
CA THR A 206 -12.37 15.63 -7.54
C THR A 206 -11.70 14.41 -6.91
N TRP A 207 -12.48 13.51 -6.30
CA TRP A 207 -11.97 12.26 -5.75
C TRP A 207 -11.38 11.37 -6.83
N VAL A 208 -12.06 11.27 -7.98
CA VAL A 208 -11.56 10.49 -9.13
C VAL A 208 -10.21 11.01 -9.60
N TRP A 209 -10.07 12.32 -9.80
CA TRP A 209 -8.79 12.93 -10.20
C TRP A 209 -7.67 12.71 -9.18
N LEU A 210 -7.95 12.92 -7.90
CA LEU A 210 -6.98 12.67 -6.83
C LEU A 210 -6.59 11.18 -6.75
N GLY A 211 -7.53 10.27 -7.01
CA GLY A 211 -7.26 8.84 -7.12
C GLY A 211 -6.41 8.48 -8.34
N ILE A 212 -6.60 9.13 -9.49
CA ILE A 212 -5.73 8.97 -10.66
C ILE A 212 -4.30 9.41 -10.32
N PHE A 213 -4.11 10.64 -9.82
CA PHE A 213 -2.78 11.14 -9.46
C PHE A 213 -2.13 10.32 -8.34
N GLY A 214 -2.91 9.90 -7.34
CA GLY A 214 -2.44 9.01 -6.28
C GLY A 214 -1.97 7.67 -6.82
N SER A 215 -2.72 7.07 -7.75
CA SER A 215 -2.36 5.82 -8.40
C SER A 215 -1.12 5.95 -9.29
N ILE A 216 -0.93 7.09 -9.96
CA ILE A 216 0.31 7.38 -10.70
C ILE A 216 1.50 7.42 -9.75
N MET A 217 1.37 8.06 -8.59
CA MET A 217 2.44 8.07 -7.59
C MET A 217 2.76 6.67 -7.07
N PHE A 218 1.74 5.85 -6.81
CA PHE A 218 1.95 4.44 -6.44
C PHE A 218 2.62 3.64 -7.56
N PHE A 219 2.26 3.89 -8.82
CA PHE A 219 2.90 3.25 -9.96
C PHE A 219 4.39 3.62 -10.08
N ILE A 220 4.73 4.91 -9.94
CA ILE A 220 6.12 5.38 -9.91
C ILE A 220 6.88 4.71 -8.75
N GLY A 221 6.29 4.68 -7.56
CA GLY A 221 6.85 3.97 -6.40
C GLY A 221 7.02 2.46 -6.63
N GLY A 222 6.09 1.85 -7.37
CA GLY A 222 6.17 0.44 -7.79
C GLY A 222 7.34 0.19 -8.74
N ILE A 223 7.54 1.05 -9.74
CA ILE A 223 8.69 0.97 -10.67
C ILE A 223 9.99 1.10 -9.89
N THR A 224 10.12 2.13 -9.06
CA THR A 224 11.34 2.34 -8.28
C THR A 224 11.59 1.19 -7.30
N ASN A 225 10.54 0.56 -6.77
CA ASN A 225 10.66 -0.61 -5.91
C ASN A 225 11.19 -1.82 -6.69
N VAL A 226 10.70 -2.05 -7.91
CA VAL A 226 11.22 -3.09 -8.81
C VAL A 226 12.71 -2.85 -9.11
N VAL A 227 13.09 -1.61 -9.47
CA VAL A 227 14.50 -1.24 -9.70
C VAL A 227 15.36 -1.50 -8.47
N LYS A 228 14.87 -1.12 -7.28
CA LYS A 228 15.54 -1.39 -5.99
C LYS A 228 15.77 -2.88 -5.77
N VAL A 229 14.79 -3.74 -6.04
CA VAL A 229 14.93 -5.20 -5.90
C VAL A 229 15.99 -5.74 -6.85
N PHE A 230 16.01 -5.30 -8.12
CA PHE A 230 17.04 -5.69 -9.09
C PHE A 230 18.44 -5.21 -8.69
N ALA A 231 18.58 -3.95 -8.25
CA ALA A 231 19.84 -3.38 -7.79
C ALA A 231 20.39 -4.17 -6.59
N ASN A 232 19.52 -4.47 -5.60
CA ASN A 232 19.88 -5.26 -4.43
C ASN A 232 20.32 -6.69 -4.80
N ALA A 233 19.63 -7.34 -5.73
CA ALA A 233 20.00 -8.67 -6.19
C ALA A 233 21.35 -8.71 -6.91
N THR A 234 21.68 -7.64 -7.64
CA THR A 234 22.94 -7.50 -8.37
C THR A 234 24.10 -7.28 -7.41
N ASN A 235 23.92 -6.39 -6.41
CA ASN A 235 24.95 -6.11 -5.41
C ASN A 235 25.28 -7.37 -4.57
N ARG A 236 24.27 -8.18 -4.22
CA ARG A 236 24.43 -9.48 -3.55
C ARG A 236 25.21 -10.52 -4.36
N ARG A 237 25.33 -10.39 -5.69
CA ARG A 237 26.13 -11.30 -6.52
C ARG A 237 27.61 -10.90 -6.61
N ILE A 238 27.92 -9.63 -6.43
CA ILE A 238 29.29 -9.10 -6.53
C ILE A 238 30.06 -9.32 -5.23
N THR A 239 29.36 -9.35 -4.09
CA THR A 239 29.96 -9.54 -2.74
C THR A 239 30.02 -11.00 -2.27
N ALA A 240 29.67 -11.97 -3.13
CA ALA A 240 29.67 -13.40 -2.84
C ALA A 240 30.83 -14.10 -3.55
#